data_AF-A0A963HAJ3-F1
#
_entry.id   AF-A0A963HAJ3-F1
#
_cell.length_a   1.000
_cell.length_b   1.000
_cell.length_c   1.000
_cell.angle_alpha   90.00
_cell.angle_beta   90.00
_cell.angle_gamma   90.00
#
_symmetry.space_group_name_H-M   'P 1'
#
loop_
_entity.id
_entity.type
_entity.pdbx_description
1 polymer ?
#
loop_
_entity_poly.entity_id
_entity_poly.type
_entity_poly.pdbx_seq_one_letter_code
_entity_poly.pdbx_strand_id
1 'polypeptide(L)'
;MRPITSRQNAHYKALQRLCQSGRERRKSGRIVLDGMHLIEAYGQHHGSPEEVLVSESGARRPENARYLEGRAATTITFLADTLFDGLAVVDAPSGIMAIVPRPPSTRGLDLDGD
;
A
#
# COMPACT_ATOMS: atom_id res chain seq x y z
N MET A 1 9.11 -11.23 -5.36
CA MET A 1 9.03 -9.81 -5.76
C MET A 1 8.50 -9.75 -7.20
N ARG A 2 7.58 -8.83 -7.51
CA ARG A 2 6.99 -8.64 -8.84
C ARG A 2 7.29 -7.23 -9.35
N PRO A 3 8.14 -7.05 -10.38
CA PRO A 3 8.37 -5.74 -10.96
C PRO A 3 7.23 -5.36 -11.91
N ILE A 4 6.77 -4.12 -11.79
CA ILE A 4 5.81 -3.49 -12.69
C ILE A 4 6.48 -2.26 -13.28
N THR A 5 6.67 -2.30 -14.59
CA THR A 5 7.35 -1.24 -15.35
C THR A 5 6.40 -0.49 -16.29
N SER A 6 5.11 -0.85 -16.31
CA SER A 6 4.14 -0.28 -17.25
C SER A 6 2.82 0.11 -16.59
N ARG A 7 2.35 1.34 -16.89
CA ARG A 7 1.03 1.86 -16.51
C ARG A 7 -0.12 1.05 -17.12
N GLN A 8 0.15 0.32 -18.20
CA GLN A 8 -0.86 -0.49 -18.86
C GLN A 8 -1.16 -1.80 -18.12
N ASN A 9 -0.34 -2.16 -17.13
CA ASN A 9 -0.51 -3.35 -16.33
C ASN A 9 -1.87 -3.32 -15.58
N ALA A 10 -2.64 -4.41 -15.68
CA ALA A 10 -3.95 -4.52 -15.04
C ALA A 10 -3.87 -4.36 -13.52
N HIS A 11 -2.82 -4.88 -12.90
CA HIS A 11 -2.55 -4.72 -11.47
C HIS A 11 -2.29 -3.26 -11.12
N TYR A 12 -1.42 -2.58 -11.87
CA TYR A 12 -1.17 -1.14 -11.67
C TYR A 12 -2.46 -0.31 -11.79
N LYS A 13 -3.30 -0.57 -12.79
CA LYS A 13 -4.59 0.12 -12.94
C LYS A 13 -5.52 -0.12 -11.75
N ALA A 14 -5.52 -1.33 -11.18
CA ALA A 14 -6.30 -1.64 -9.99
C ALA A 14 -5.78 -0.87 -8.76
N LEU A 15 -4.46 -0.85 -8.57
CA LEU A 15 -3.78 -0.07 -7.53
C LEU A 15 -4.08 1.42 -7.64
N GLN A 16 -4.00 1.96 -8.86
CA GLN A 16 -4.28 3.37 -9.13
C GLN A 16 -5.71 3.74 -8.76
N ARG A 17 -6.69 2.89 -9.13
CA ARG A 17 -8.08 3.10 -8.72
C ARG A 17 -8.24 3.02 -7.21
N LEU A 18 -7.54 2.10 -6.54
CA LEU A 18 -7.56 1.98 -5.09
C LEU A 18 -6.95 3.22 -4.42
N CYS A 19 -5.86 3.77 -4.92
CA CYS A 19 -5.22 4.98 -4.38
C CYS A 19 -6.01 6.27 -4.67
N GLN A 20 -6.61 6.39 -5.87
CA GLN A 20 -7.32 7.60 -6.29
C GLN A 20 -8.79 7.63 -5.82
N SER A 21 -9.43 6.48 -5.63
CA SER A 21 -10.84 6.39 -5.23
C SER A 21 -10.99 5.93 -3.79
N GLY A 22 -11.30 6.86 -2.89
CA GLY A 22 -11.70 6.53 -1.51
C GLY A 22 -12.95 5.64 -1.44
N ARG A 23 -13.83 5.72 -2.45
CA ARG A 23 -15.00 4.84 -2.56
C ARG A 23 -14.58 3.39 -2.84
N GLU A 24 -13.60 3.18 -3.72
CA GLU A 24 -13.09 1.84 -4.04
C GLU A 24 -12.37 1.22 -2.84
N ARG A 25 -11.62 2.02 -2.06
CA ARG A 25 -11.03 1.57 -0.78
C ARG A 25 -12.08 1.04 0.19
N ARG A 26 -13.16 1.80 0.37
CA ARG A 26 -14.28 1.39 1.24
C ARG A 26 -14.98 0.13 0.72
N LYS A 27 -15.27 0.08 -0.59
CA LYS A 27 -15.98 -1.05 -1.23
C LYS A 27 -15.16 -2.34 -1.20
N SER A 28 -13.86 -2.25 -1.42
CA SER A 28 -12.95 -3.39 -1.38
C SER A 28 -12.55 -3.81 0.05
N GLY A 29 -12.88 -3.00 1.06
CA GLY A 29 -12.47 -3.24 2.43
C GLY A 29 -10.95 -3.15 2.62
N ARG A 30 -10.26 -2.34 1.81
CA ARG A 30 -8.80 -2.18 1.84
C ARG A 30 -8.39 -0.75 2.16
N ILE A 31 -7.23 -0.61 2.78
CA ILE A 31 -6.60 0.67 3.09
C ILE A 31 -5.23 0.70 2.43
N VAL A 32 -4.83 1.89 1.97
CA VAL A 32 -3.49 2.16 1.47
C VAL A 32 -2.76 2.95 2.54
N LEU A 33 -1.61 2.44 2.98
CA LEU A 33 -0.71 3.09 3.92
C LEU A 33 0.49 3.62 3.14
N ASP A 34 0.73 4.93 3.15
CA ASP A 34 1.85 5.59 2.48
C ASP A 34 2.87 6.04 3.53
N GLY A 35 3.91 5.21 3.75
CA GLY A 35 4.94 5.46 4.75
C GLY A 35 5.28 4.26 5.63
N MET A 36 6.59 4.04 5.85
CA MET A 36 7.11 2.93 6.67
C MET A 36 6.48 2.88 8.05
N HIS A 37 6.42 4.01 8.76
CA HIS A 37 5.88 4.07 10.13
C HIS A 37 4.43 3.56 10.22
N LEU A 38 3.59 3.84 9.20
CA LEU A 38 2.21 3.36 9.16
C LEU A 38 2.15 1.84 8.93
N ILE A 39 3.00 1.34 8.04
CA ILE A 39 3.10 -0.08 7.73
C ILE A 39 3.58 -0.86 8.97
N GLU A 40 4.58 -0.35 9.68
CA GLU A 40 5.08 -0.95 10.93
C GLU A 40 4.02 -0.92 12.03
N ALA A 41 3.33 0.20 12.21
CA ALA A 41 2.25 0.31 13.20
C ALA A 41 1.13 -0.70 12.91
N TYR A 42 0.70 -0.83 11.65
CA TYR A 42 -0.25 -1.86 11.25
C TYR A 42 0.30 -3.27 11.52
N GLY A 43 1.56 -3.49 11.16
CA GLY A 43 2.32 -4.72 11.41
C GLY A 43 2.23 -5.22 12.85
N GLN A 44 2.36 -4.29 13.81
CA GLN A 44 2.36 -4.57 15.24
C GLN A 44 0.97 -4.91 15.79
N HIS A 45 -0.11 -4.32 15.24
CA HIS A 45 -1.47 -4.47 15.76
C HIS A 45 -2.33 -5.49 15.00
N HIS A 46 -2.12 -5.63 13.70
CA HIS A 46 -2.99 -6.38 12.79
C HIS A 46 -2.24 -7.43 11.96
N GLY A 47 -0.91 -7.46 12.04
CA GLY A 47 -0.07 -8.41 11.31
C GLY A 47 0.36 -7.91 9.95
N SER A 48 0.72 -8.83 9.06
CA SER A 48 1.39 -8.50 7.80
C SER A 48 0.45 -7.87 6.76
N PRO A 49 0.93 -6.89 5.98
CA PRO A 49 0.17 -6.37 4.84
C PRO A 49 -0.07 -7.45 3.77
N GLU A 50 -1.17 -7.31 3.01
CA GLU A 50 -1.47 -8.17 1.85
C GLU A 50 -0.43 -7.97 0.75
N GLU A 51 -0.12 -6.70 0.49
CA GLU A 51 0.82 -6.31 -0.55
C GLU A 51 1.62 -5.07 -0.13
N VAL A 52 2.91 -5.07 -0.41
CA VAL A 52 3.81 -3.93 -0.22
C VAL A 52 4.26 -3.46 -1.59
N LEU A 53 4.07 -2.18 -1.85
CA LEU A 53 4.54 -1.51 -3.05
C LEU A 53 5.76 -0.68 -2.67
N VAL A 54 6.81 -0.80 -3.47
CA VAL A 54 8.04 -0.05 -3.23
C VAL A 54 8.51 0.56 -4.55
N SER A 55 8.92 1.83 -4.51
CA SER A 55 9.55 2.47 -5.66
C SER A 55 11.00 2.02 -5.80
N GLU A 56 11.59 2.18 -6.98
CA GLU A 56 13.02 1.85 -7.19
C GLU A 56 13.93 2.67 -6.25
N SER A 57 13.65 3.96 -6.11
CA SER A 57 14.33 4.84 -5.15
C SER A 57 14.07 4.42 -3.69
N GLY A 58 12.84 4.05 -3.37
CA GLY A 58 12.42 3.59 -2.05
C GLY A 58 13.11 2.31 -1.62
N ALA A 59 13.26 1.35 -2.53
CA ALA A 59 13.92 0.07 -2.24
C ALA A 59 15.43 0.22 -1.95
N ARG A 60 16.07 1.29 -2.45
CA ARG A 60 17.47 1.62 -2.13
C ARG A 60 17.64 2.19 -0.73
N ARG A 61 16.57 2.62 -0.08
CA ARG A 61 16.64 3.13 1.30
C ARG A 61 16.88 1.95 2.26
N PRO A 62 17.87 2.05 3.17
CA PRO A 62 18.23 0.95 4.05
C PRO A 62 17.10 0.53 4.99
N GLU A 63 16.26 1.47 5.42
CA GLU A 63 15.06 1.22 6.22
C GLU A 63 14.05 0.32 5.50
N ASN A 64 13.77 0.62 4.23
CA ASN A 64 12.84 -0.14 3.39
C ASN A 64 13.43 -1.49 3.00
N ALA A 65 14.71 -1.53 2.60
CA ALA A 65 15.40 -2.76 2.25
C ALA A 65 15.35 -3.78 3.41
N ARG A 66 15.68 -3.34 4.64
CA ARG A 66 15.60 -4.18 5.84
C ARG A 66 14.20 -4.69 6.12
N TYR A 67 13.17 -3.85 5.93
CA TYR A 67 11.78 -4.27 6.11
C TYR A 67 11.36 -5.35 5.09
N LEU A 68 11.86 -5.26 3.85
CA LEU A 68 11.56 -6.21 2.78
C LEU A 68 12.29 -7.55 2.93
N GLU A 69 13.52 -7.55 3.47
CA GLU A 69 14.35 -8.75 3.65
C GLU A 69 13.71 -9.80 4.59
N GLY A 70 12.91 -9.38 5.57
CA GLY A 70 12.30 -10.27 6.56
C GLY A 70 10.94 -10.87 6.20
N ARG A 71 10.35 -10.54 5.04
CA ARG A 71 8.93 -10.84 4.74
C ARG A 71 8.75 -11.63 3.45
N ALA A 72 9.14 -12.90 3.48
CA ALA A 72 8.97 -13.84 2.35
C ALA A 72 7.50 -14.16 2.02
N ALA A 73 6.58 -14.02 2.99
CA ALA A 73 5.16 -14.33 2.82
C ALA A 73 4.32 -13.14 2.29
N THR A 74 4.89 -11.93 2.24
CA THR A 74 4.18 -10.73 1.76
C THR A 74 4.42 -10.55 0.27
N THR A 75 3.37 -10.22 -0.48
CA THR A 75 3.52 -9.88 -1.89
C THR A 75 4.23 -8.53 -2.01
N ILE A 76 5.45 -8.52 -2.56
CA ILE A 76 6.21 -7.28 -2.78
C ILE A 76 6.18 -6.94 -4.26
N THR A 77 5.65 -5.76 -4.58
CA THR A 77 5.56 -5.20 -5.93
C THR A 77 6.51 -4.02 -6.07
N PHE A 78 7.40 -4.11 -7.05
CA PHE A 78 8.36 -3.06 -7.39
C PHE A 78 7.78 -2.18 -8.48
N LEU A 79 7.84 -0.87 -8.29
CA LEU A 79 7.36 0.12 -9.25
C LEU A 79 8.50 1.05 -9.63
N ALA A 80 8.55 1.45 -10.90
CA ALA A 80 9.37 2.60 -11.27
C ALA A 80 8.88 3.85 -10.52
N ASP A 81 9.79 4.77 -10.19
CA ASP A 81 9.47 5.99 -9.41
C ASP A 81 8.29 6.76 -10.04
N THR A 82 8.28 6.92 -11.37
CA THR A 82 7.20 7.58 -12.12
C THR A 82 5.83 6.90 -12.05
N LEU A 83 5.80 5.58 -11.79
CA LEU A 83 4.58 4.83 -11.57
C LEU A 83 4.12 5.01 -10.12
N PHE A 84 5.06 4.94 -9.19
CA PHE A 84 4.79 5.13 -7.77
C PHE A 84 4.22 6.53 -7.50
N ASP A 85 4.80 7.58 -8.10
CA ASP A 85 4.32 8.96 -7.98
C ASP A 85 2.88 9.13 -8.48
N GLY A 86 2.46 8.32 -9.46
CA GLY A 86 1.08 8.30 -9.94
C GLY A 86 0.07 7.64 -8.99
N LEU A 87 0.57 6.91 -7.99
CA LEU A 87 -0.20 6.24 -6.94
C LEU A 87 -0.11 6.97 -5.60
N ALA A 88 0.97 7.70 -5.36
CA ALA A 88 1.20 8.47 -4.14
C ALA A 88 0.03 9.44 -3.89
N VAL A 89 -0.50 9.40 -2.67
CA VAL A 89 -1.59 10.28 -2.24
C VAL A 89 -1.05 11.54 -1.55
N VAL A 90 0.24 11.53 -1.21
CA VAL A 90 0.96 12.60 -0.50
C VAL A 90 2.03 13.21 -1.40
N ASP A 91 2.33 14.49 -1.19
CA ASP A 91 3.34 15.24 -1.97
C ASP A 91 4.78 14.75 -1.75
N ALA A 92 5.05 14.07 -0.64
CA ALA A 92 6.37 13.53 -0.29
C ALA A 92 6.28 12.03 0.03
N PRO A 93 6.13 11.17 -1.00
CA PRO A 93 6.04 9.74 -0.79
C PRO A 93 7.30 9.19 -0.14
N SER A 94 7.15 8.30 0.84
CA SER A 94 8.29 7.64 1.51
C SER A 94 9.01 6.61 0.61
N GLY A 95 8.53 6.43 -0.62
CA GLY A 95 8.98 5.39 -1.55
C GLY A 95 8.50 3.99 -1.20
N ILE A 96 7.60 3.86 -0.21
CA ILE A 96 6.99 2.59 0.19
C ILE A 96 5.51 2.81 0.57
N MET A 97 4.67 1.91 0.07
CA MET A 97 3.25 1.85 0.37
C MET A 97 2.87 0.42 0.74
N ALA A 98 1.80 0.23 1.50
CA ALA A 98 1.22 -1.09 1.70
C ALA A 98 -0.29 -1.06 1.52
N ILE A 99 -0.81 -2.14 0.94
CA ILE A 99 -2.23 -2.45 0.94
C ILE A 99 -2.47 -3.40 2.10
N VAL A 100 -3.38 -2.97 2.97
CA VAL A 100 -3.80 -3.73 4.14
C VAL A 100 -5.31 -3.92 4.11
N PRO A 101 -5.82 -5.04 4.63
CA PRO A 101 -7.24 -5.17 4.85
C PRO A 101 -7.65 -4.14 5.91
N ARG A 102 -8.80 -3.51 5.69
CA ARG A 102 -9.40 -2.61 6.66
C ARG A 102 -9.67 -3.43 7.92
N PRO A 103 -9.07 -3.06 9.07
CA PRO A 103 -9.34 -3.79 10.31
C PRO A 103 -10.84 -3.69 10.61
N PRO A 104 -11.46 -4.78 11.13
CA PRO A 104 -12.85 -4.74 11.53
C PRO A 104 -12.99 -3.64 12.58
N SER A 105 -13.84 -2.66 12.32
CA SER A 105 -14.12 -1.59 13.26
C SER A 105 -14.76 -2.20 14.51
N THR A 106 -14.03 -2.31 15.61
CA THR A 106 -14.55 -2.75 16.93
C THR A 106 -15.45 -1.68 17.59
N ARG A 107 -16.11 -0.84 16.80
CA ARG A 107 -17.20 0.01 17.26
C ARG A 107 -18.32 -0.07 16.25
N GLY A 108 -19.44 -0.66 16.68
CA GLY A 108 -20.74 -0.37 16.11
C GLY A 108 -20.94 1.14 16.12
N LEU A 109 -20.76 1.75 14.97
CA LEU A 109 -21.44 2.96 14.60
C LEU A 109 -22.16 2.59 13.31
N ASP A 110 -23.33 1.97 13.51
CA ASP A 110 -24.52 2.27 12.74
C ASP A 110 -24.45 3.74 12.31
N LEU A 111 -24.17 3.95 11.03
CA LEU A 111 -24.56 5.14 10.31
C LEU A 111 -25.24 4.64 9.05
N ASP A 112 -26.34 3.92 9.26
CA ASP A 112 -27.50 4.02 8.40
C ASP A 112 -28.06 5.45 8.54
N GLY A 113 -28.24 6.14 7.41
CA GLY A 113 -28.95 7.42 7.33
C GLY A 113 -28.22 8.51 6.56
N ASP A 114 -28.36 8.50 5.23
CA ASP A 114 -29.16 9.50 4.49
C ASP A 114 -29.43 9.00 3.06
#